data_AF-A0A7W4JAR8-F1
#
_entry.id   AF-A0A7W4JAR8-F1
#
_cell.length_a   1.000
_cell.length_b   1.000
_cell.length_c   1.000
_cell.angle_alpha   90.00
_cell.angle_beta   90.00
_cell.angle_gamma   90.00
#
_symmetry.space_group_name_H-M   'P 1'
#
loop_
_entity.id
_entity.type
_entity.pdbx_description
1 polymer ?
#
loop_
_entity_poly.entity_id
_entity_poly.type
_entity_poly.pdbx_seq_one_letter_code
_entity_poly.pdbx_strand_id
1 'polypeptide(L)' 'MFESRIVEIEGTFLGALIVEADRKTRRFYAAHESVRLLHNRVLAEPDELTRQVLWQFRRAHADSLTLAR' A
#
# COMPACT_ATOMS: atom_id res chain seq x y z
N MET A 1 -1.59 18.45 12.31
CA MET A 1 -0.62 17.34 12.39
C MET A 1 -1.06 16.28 11.40
N PHE A 2 -0.16 15.87 10.50
CA PHE A 2 -0.38 14.71 9.65
C PHE A 2 -0.22 13.46 10.51
N GLU A 3 -1.20 12.56 10.46
CA GLU A 3 -1.06 11.23 11.06
C GLU A 3 -0.53 10.29 9.99
N SER A 4 0.40 9.42 10.35
CA SER A 4 0.95 8.43 9.43
C SER A 4 0.91 7.05 10.05
N ARG A 5 0.61 6.05 9.23
CA ARG A 5 0.62 4.64 9.62
C ARG A 5 1.47 3.85 8.64
N ILE A 6 2.39 3.05 9.19
CA ILE A 6 3.18 2.09 8.42
C ILE A 6 2.27 1.00 7.88
N VAL A 7 2.51 0.63 6.62
CA VAL A 7 1.88 -0.53 5.97
C VAL A 7 2.98 -1.56 5.73
N GLU A 8 2.82 -2.71 6.38
CA GLU A 8 3.74 -3.83 6.33
C GLU A 8 2.94 -5.13 6.15
N ILE A 9 3.46 -6.04 5.33
CA ILE A 9 2.89 -7.39 5.14
C ILE A 9 4.04 -8.38 5.22
N GLU A 10 3.91 -9.40 6.07
CA GLU A 10 4.89 -10.49 6.21
C GLU A 10 6.33 -9.96 6.45
N GLY A 11 6.48 -8.93 7.28
CA GLY A 11 7.77 -8.30 7.57
C GLY A 11 8.32 -7.41 6.46
N THR A 12 7.62 -7.28 5.33
CA THR A 12 8.02 -6.41 4.21
C THR A 12 7.37 -5.04 4.36
N PHE A 13 8.19 -4.01 4.52
CA PHE A 13 7.72 -2.63 4.51
C PHE A 13 7.23 -2.25 3.10
N LEU A 14 5.96 -1.88 2.99
CA LEU A 14 5.32 -1.57 1.71
C LEU A 14 5.13 -0.06 1.46
N GLY A 15 5.08 0.73 2.53
CA GLY A 15 4.88 2.17 2.45
C GLY A 15 4.17 2.76 3.66
N ALA A 16 3.64 3.97 3.49
CA ALA A 16 2.91 4.66 4.54
C ALA A 16 1.56 5.20 4.05
N LEU A 17 0.54 5.07 4.90
CA LEU A 17 -0.71 5.80 4.76
C LEU A 17 -0.58 7.13 5.50
N ILE A 18 -0.77 8.23 4.79
CA ILE A 18 -0.79 9.58 5.37
C ILE A 18 -2.23 10.06 5.40
N VAL A 19 -2.68 10.48 6.58
CA VAL A 19 -3.94 11.21 6.78
C VAL A 19 -3.62 12.70 6.71
N GLU A 20 -4.20 13.37 5.72
CA GLU A 20 -3.97 14.80 5.49
C GLU A 20 -4.64 15.68 6.55
N ALA A 21 -4.35 16.98 6.53
CA ALA A 21 -4.82 17.93 7.55
C ALA A 21 -6.35 18.00 7.66
N ASP A 22 -7.07 17.69 6.58
CA ASP A 22 -8.53 17.64 6.54
C ASP A 22 -9.13 16.42 7.27
N ARG A 23 -8.29 15.47 7.71
CA ARG A 23 -8.63 14.18 8.33
C ARG A 23 -9.52 13.27 7.49
N LYS A 24 -9.76 13.63 6.23
CA LYS A 24 -10.61 12.91 5.28
C LYS A 24 -9.77 12.29 4.18
N THR A 25 -8.84 13.06 3.64
CA THR A 25 -7.94 12.62 2.59
C THR A 25 -6.91 11.69 3.20
N ARG A 26 -6.90 10.47 2.67
CA ARG A 26 -5.98 9.40 3.06
C ARG A 26 -5.24 8.99 1.81
N ARG A 27 -3.91 9.08 1.87
CA ARG A 27 -3.08 8.87 0.70
C ARG A 27 -1.99 7.85 0.99
N PHE A 28 -1.84 6.85 0.13
CA PHE A 28 -0.82 5.85 0.27
C PHE A 28 0.43 6.20 -0.53
N TYR A 29 1.59 6.16 0.12
CA TYR A 29 2.89 6.33 -0.53
C TYR A 29 3.62 5.01 -0.48
N ALA A 30 3.67 4.33 -1.62
CA ALA A 30 4.37 3.07 -1.79
C ALA A 30 5.89 3.29 -1.71
N ALA A 31 6.58 2.37 -1.02
CA ALA A 31 8.03 2.26 -0.96
C ALA A 31 8.54 0.93 -1.55
N HIS A 32 7.65 -0.02 -1.83
CA HIS A 32 7.98 -1.32 -2.39
C HIS A 32 7.39 -1.50 -3.80
N GLU A 33 8.15 -2.11 -4.70
CA GLU A 33 7.79 -2.22 -6.14
C GLU A 33 6.48 -2.99 -6.35
N SER A 34 6.22 -4.03 -5.54
CA SER A 34 5.00 -4.85 -5.62
C SER A 34 3.69 -4.07 -5.44
N VAL A 35 3.76 -2.87 -4.85
CA VAL A 35 2.60 -2.00 -4.59
C VAL A 35 2.77 -0.62 -5.22
N ARG A 36 3.75 -0.45 -6.11
CA ARG A 36 4.02 0.82 -6.79
C ARG A 36 2.82 1.37 -7.56
N LEU A 37 1.95 0.50 -8.07
CA LEU A 37 0.69 0.87 -8.73
C LEU A 37 -0.30 1.60 -7.80
N LEU A 38 -0.11 1.52 -6.49
CA LEU A 38 -0.93 2.21 -5.48
C LEU A 38 -0.26 3.50 -4.98
N HIS A 39 0.94 3.85 -5.48
CA HIS A 39 1.65 5.04 -5.04
C HIS A 39 0.81 6.30 -5.33
N ASN A 40 0.76 7.20 -4.34
CA ASN A 40 0.02 8.45 -4.38
C ASN A 40 -1.52 8.30 -4.53
N ARG A 41 -2.06 7.09 -4.29
CA ARG A 41 -3.50 6.83 -4.42
C ARG A 41 -4.25 7.38 -3.21
N VAL A 42 -5.34 8.11 -3.47
CA VAL A 42 -6.29 8.57 -2.45
C VAL A 42 -7.30 7.47 -2.19
N LEU A 43 -7.66 7.26 -0.93
CA LEU A 43 -8.52 6.19 -0.46
C LEU A 43 -9.74 6.78 0.24
N ALA A 44 -10.91 6.22 -0.03
CA ALA A 44 -12.14 6.65 0.59
C ALA A 44 -12.27 6.08 2.01
N GLU A 45 -11.81 4.84 2.21
CA GLU A 45 -11.93 4.11 3.48
C GLU A 45 -10.60 3.49 3.93
N PRO A 46 -10.34 3.40 5.25
CA PRO A 46 -9.10 2.80 5.76
C PRO A 46 -8.96 1.32 5.34
N ASP A 47 -10.05 0.58 5.33
CA ASP A 47 -10.04 -0.86 5.02
C ASP A 47 -9.87 -1.13 3.51
N GLU A 48 -10.14 -0.12 2.67
CA GLU A 48 -9.87 -0.17 1.25
C GLU A 48 -8.37 -0.34 0.97
N LEU A 49 -7.52 0.36 1.72
CA LEU A 49 -6.07 0.27 1.58
C LEU A 49 -5.57 -1.15 1.79
N THR A 50 -5.92 -1.74 2.94
CA THR A 50 -5.41 -3.04 3.36
C THR A 50 -5.75 -4.10 2.32
N ARG A 51 -6.98 -4.10 1.80
CA ARG A 51 -7.42 -5.02 0.74
C ARG A 51 -6.64 -4.82 -0.56
N GLN A 52 -6.50 -3.58 -1.03
CA GLN A 52 -5.79 -3.29 -2.28
C GLN A 52 -4.30 -3.62 -2.19
N VAL A 53 -3.64 -3.26 -1.09
CA VAL A 53 -2.22 -3.54 -0.85
C VAL A 53 -1.97 -5.04 -0.75
N LEU A 54 -2.78 -5.78 0.04
CA LEU A 54 -2.67 -7.24 0.12
C LEU A 54 -2.83 -7.91 -1.23
N TRP A 55 -3.83 -7.49 -2.01
CA TRP A 55 -4.09 -8.06 -3.32
C TRP A 55 -2.94 -7.81 -4.29
N GLN A 56 -2.45 -6.56 -4.38
CA GLN A 56 -1.33 -6.21 -5.25
C GLN A 56 -0.03 -6.91 -4.83
N PHE A 57 0.27 -6.94 -3.53
CA PHE A 57 1.45 -7.60 -2.99
C PHE A 57 1.48 -9.09 -3.36
N ARG A 58 0.38 -9.81 -3.11
CA ARG A 58 0.27 -11.25 -3.42
C ARG A 58 0.37 -11.52 -4.92
N ARG A 59 -0.28 -10.68 -5.74
CA ARG A 59 -0.22 -10.81 -7.20
C ARG A 59 1.21 -10.64 -7.73
N ALA A 60 1.90 -9.59 -7.30
CA ALA A 60 3.29 -9.36 -7.71
C ALA A 60 4.23 -10.50 -7.26
N HIS A 61 3.98 -11.09 -6.08
CA HIS A 61 4.73 -12.25 -5.60
C HIS A 61 4.47 -13.51 -6.44
N ALA A 62 3.22 -13.77 -6.81
CA ALA A 62 2.86 -14.88 -7.69
C ALA A 62 3.48 -14.73 -9.10
N ASP A 63 3.47 -13.52 -9.64
CA ASP A 63 4.08 -13.21 -10.94
C ASP A 63 5.60 -13.45 -10.91
N SER A 64 6.28 -13.04 -9.83
CA SER A 64 7.72 -13.28 -9.62
C SER A 64 8.07 -14.78 -9.59
N LEU A 65 7.27 -15.61 -8.90
CA LEU A 65 7.47 -17.06 -8.86
C LEU A 65 7.26 -17.73 -10.22
N THR A 66 6.45 -17.13 -11.09
CA THR A 66 6.16 -17.66 -12.42
C THR A 66 7.29 -17.31 -13.41
N LEU A 67 7.92 -16.14 -13.26
CA LEU A 67 9.06 -15.70 -14.07
C LEU A 67 10.39 -16.35 -13.68
N ALA A 68 10.49 -16.90 -12.48
CA ALA A 68 11.69 -17.59 -11.98
C ALA A 68 11.79 -19.07 -12.42
N ARG A 69 10.87 -19.56 -13.25
CA ARG A 69 10.84 -20.92 -13.83
C ARG A 69 11.28 -20.92 -15.28
#